data_AF-A0A327KNR1-F1
#
_entry.id   AF-A0A327KNR1-F1
#
_cell.length_a   1.000
_cell.length_b   1.000
_cell.length_c   1.000
_cell.angle_alpha   90.00
_cell.angle_beta   90.00
_cell.angle_gamma   90.00
#
_symmetry.space_group_name_H-M   'P 1'
#
loop_
_entity.id
_entity.type
_entity.pdbx_description
1 polymer ?
#
loop_
_entity_poly.entity_id
_entity_poly.type
_entity_poly.pdbx_seq_one_letter_code
_entity_poly.pdbx_strand_id
1 'polypeptide(L)'
;MRFRVDPRDVPPEVAARRLGVTAERFAAMLPSLIARGFPRPDPDTGNLDLTAIDRWCDARHPHLFGAGVAIQARDSSTVAQDRIAAMRRGGAA
;
A
#
# COMPACT_ATOMS: atom_id res chain seq x y z
N MET A 1 2.18 -25.48 20.57
CA MET A 1 1.83 -24.71 19.35
C MET A 1 3.02 -23.82 18.99
N ARG A 2 3.50 -23.85 17.73
CA ARG A 2 4.49 -22.90 17.20
C ARG A 2 3.78 -22.04 16.17
N PHE A 3 3.52 -20.79 16.50
CA PHE A 3 2.99 -19.82 15.55
C PHE A 3 4.17 -19.28 14.73
N ARG A 4 4.12 -19.43 13.40
CA ARG A 4 5.06 -18.76 12.52
C ARG A 4 4.55 -17.33 12.38
N VAL A 5 5.20 -16.40 13.08
CA VAL A 5 4.98 -14.97 12.90
C VAL A 5 5.94 -14.52 11.82
N ASP A 6 5.40 -14.08 10.70
CA ASP A 6 6.22 -13.47 9.65
C ASP A 6 6.53 -12.03 10.07
N PRO A 7 7.81 -11.69 10.32
CA PRO A 7 8.19 -10.34 10.71
C PRO A 7 7.90 -9.37 9.55
N ARG A 8 7.44 -8.17 9.89
CA ARG A 8 7.14 -7.13 8.92
C ARG A 8 8.41 -6.55 8.31
N ASP A 9 9.39 -6.28 9.16
CA ASP A 9 10.72 -5.83 8.76
C ASP A 9 11.60 -7.04 8.51
N VAL A 10 12.10 -7.15 7.29
CA VAL A 10 12.87 -8.32 6.86
C VAL A 10 14.23 -7.93 6.30
N PRO A 11 15.22 -8.83 6.36
CA PRO A 11 16.51 -8.61 5.73
C PRO A 11 16.40 -8.37 4.21
N PRO A 12 17.36 -7.64 3.60
CA PRO A 12 17.38 -7.35 2.17
C PRO A 12 17.25 -8.57 1.26
N GLU A 13 17.78 -9.73 1.66
CA GLU A 13 17.64 -10.98 0.91
C GLU A 13 16.18 -11.42 0.79
N VAL A 14 15.40 -11.29 1.87
CA VAL A 14 13.97 -11.65 1.87
C VAL A 14 13.19 -10.67 1.00
N ALA A 15 13.49 -9.38 1.09
CA ALA A 15 12.91 -8.35 0.24
C ALA A 15 13.24 -8.58 -1.25
N ALA A 16 14.46 -8.99 -1.58
CA ALA A 16 14.87 -9.34 -2.94
C ALA A 16 14.04 -10.51 -3.49
N ARG A 17 13.86 -11.57 -2.69
CA ARG A 17 13.00 -12.70 -3.06
C ARG A 17 11.54 -12.28 -3.27
N ARG A 18 11.01 -11.37 -2.46
CA ARG A 18 9.66 -10.78 -2.63
C ARG A 18 9.51 -10.06 -3.96
N LEU A 19 10.58 -9.40 -4.43
CA LEU A 19 10.64 -8.71 -5.72
C LEU A 19 11.03 -9.62 -6.90
N GLY A 20 11.30 -10.90 -6.66
CA GLY A 20 11.66 -11.87 -7.70
C GLY A 20 13.07 -11.69 -8.28
N VAL A 21 13.98 -11.06 -7.54
CA VAL A 21 15.38 -10.83 -7.95
C VAL A 21 16.37 -11.43 -6.96
N THR A 22 17.62 -11.64 -7.37
CA THR A 22 18.68 -12.07 -6.45
C THR A 22 19.09 -10.93 -5.51
N ALA A 23 19.70 -11.26 -4.38
CA ALA A 23 20.15 -10.28 -3.38
C ALA A 23 21.18 -9.30 -3.96
N GLU A 24 22.10 -9.79 -4.80
CA GLU A 24 23.14 -8.99 -5.45
C GLU A 24 22.51 -8.00 -6.44
N ARG A 25 21.54 -8.49 -7.23
CA ARG A 25 20.81 -7.64 -8.18
C ARG A 25 19.99 -6.59 -7.44
N PHE A 26 19.35 -6.95 -6.34
CA PHE A 26 18.62 -6.02 -5.49
C PHE A 26 19.53 -4.93 -4.94
N ALA A 27 20.68 -5.29 -4.37
CA ALA A 27 21.66 -4.34 -3.84
C ALA A 27 22.16 -3.36 -4.92
N ALA A 28 22.44 -3.85 -6.13
CA ALA A 28 22.86 -3.02 -7.25
C ALA A 28 21.77 -2.03 -7.72
N MET A 29 20.49 -2.44 -7.64
CA MET A 29 19.36 -1.60 -8.04
C MET A 29 18.86 -0.67 -6.93
N LEU A 30 19.17 -0.97 -5.67
CA LEU A 30 18.64 -0.27 -4.50
C LEU A 30 18.83 1.26 -4.55
N PRO A 31 19.99 1.82 -4.95
CA PRO A 31 20.13 3.28 -5.08
C PRO A 31 19.14 3.89 -6.08
N SER A 32 18.96 3.25 -7.24
CA SER A 32 18.00 3.69 -8.26
C SER A 32 16.55 3.50 -7.84
N LEU A 33 16.26 2.45 -7.06
CA LEU A 33 14.93 2.23 -6.48
C LEU A 33 14.61 3.34 -5.46
N ILE A 34 15.53 3.66 -4.56
CA ILE A 34 15.36 4.74 -3.56
C ILE A 34 15.13 6.08 -4.26
N ALA A 35 15.87 6.38 -5.34
CA ALA A 35 15.66 7.59 -6.15
C ALA A 35 14.24 7.67 -6.77
N ARG A 36 13.57 6.52 -6.96
CA ARG A 36 12.18 6.41 -7.44
C ARG A 36 11.15 6.37 -6.32
N GLY A 37 11.55 6.64 -5.07
CA GLY A 37 10.67 6.63 -3.91
C GLY A 37 10.43 5.24 -3.29
N PHE A 38 11.29 4.25 -3.58
CA PHE A 38 11.26 2.97 -2.88
C PHE A 38 11.59 3.16 -1.38
N PRO A 39 10.96 2.40 -0.46
CA PRO A 39 11.22 2.52 0.97
C PRO A 39 12.70 2.31 1.31
N ARG A 40 13.24 3.19 2.17
CA ARG A 40 14.61 3.05 2.67
C ARG A 40 14.68 1.96 3.73
N PRO A 41 15.81 1.23 3.82
CA PRO A 41 16.04 0.33 4.94
C PRO A 41 16.08 1.11 6.24
N ASP A 42 15.66 0.44 7.31
CA ASP A 42 15.74 0.94 8.67
C ASP A 42 17.21 1.26 9.04
N PRO A 43 17.50 2.44 9.62
CA PRO A 43 18.87 2.87 9.87
C PRO A 43 19.60 2.03 10.93
N ASP A 44 18.86 1.42 11.86
CA ASP A 44 19.45 0.68 12.98
C ASP A 44 19.63 -0.82 12.63
N THR A 45 18.65 -1.40 11.93
CA THR A 45 18.62 -2.84 11.62
C THR A 45 19.00 -3.17 10.19
N GLY A 46 18.93 -2.21 9.27
CA GLY A 46 19.12 -2.43 7.84
C GLY A 46 17.98 -3.23 7.17
N ASN A 47 16.89 -3.52 7.90
CA ASN A 47 15.76 -4.27 7.40
C ASN A 47 14.80 -3.39 6.58
N LEU A 48 13.97 -4.04 5.78
CA LEU A 48 12.97 -3.39 4.94
C LEU A 48 11.56 -3.82 5.34
N ASP A 49 10.66 -2.84 5.43
CA ASP A 49 9.24 -3.08 5.67
C ASP A 49 8.58 -3.67 4.41
N LEU A 50 8.18 -4.95 4.48
CA LEU A 50 7.49 -5.63 3.38
C LEU A 50 6.19 -4.94 2.98
N THR A 51 5.45 -4.37 3.94
CA THR A 51 4.20 -3.67 3.64
C THR A 51 4.46 -2.38 2.88
N ALA A 52 5.56 -1.67 3.18
CA ALA A 52 5.96 -0.49 2.44
C ALA A 52 6.37 -0.83 1.01
N ILE A 53 7.06 -1.97 0.82
CA ILE A 53 7.42 -2.48 -0.52
C ILE A 53 6.16 -2.79 -1.33
N ASP A 54 5.20 -3.51 -0.74
CA ASP A 54 3.95 -3.87 -1.41
C ASP A 54 3.16 -2.61 -1.79
N ARG A 55 3.05 -1.63 -0.88
CA ARG A 55 2.40 -0.33 -1.18
C ARG A 55 3.11 0.44 -2.30
N TRP A 56 4.44 0.42 -2.33
CA TRP A 56 5.19 1.04 -3.43
C TRP A 56 4.91 0.34 -4.76
N CYS A 57 4.78 -0.99 -4.75
CA CYS A 57 4.37 -1.75 -5.93
C CYS A 57 2.96 -1.38 -6.40
N ASP A 58 2.00 -1.28 -5.47
CA ASP A 58 0.62 -0.90 -5.78
C ASP A 58 0.53 0.52 -6.35
N ALA A 59 1.30 1.46 -5.78
CA ALA A 59 1.37 2.84 -6.25
C ALA A 59 1.89 2.97 -7.69
N ARG A 60 2.65 1.99 -8.21
CA ARG A 60 3.05 1.94 -9.63
C ARG A 60 1.89 1.63 -10.57
N HIS A 61 0.83 1.03 -10.05
CA HIS A 61 -0.36 0.64 -10.81
C HIS A 61 -1.61 1.32 -10.20
N PRO A 62 -1.67 2.67 -10.19
CA PRO A 62 -2.70 3.40 -9.46
C PRO A 62 -4.12 3.10 -9.97
N HIS A 63 -4.25 2.72 -11.24
CA HIS A 63 -5.52 2.32 -11.85
C HIS A 63 -6.06 0.96 -11.35
N LEU A 64 -5.20 0.08 -10.82
CA LEU A 64 -5.60 -1.22 -10.26
C LEU A 64 -5.88 -1.15 -8.77
N PHE A 65 -5.10 -0.33 -8.04
CA PHE A 65 -5.10 -0.31 -6.58
C PHE A 65 -5.67 0.98 -5.97
N GLY A 66 -6.17 1.90 -6.81
CA GLY A 66 -6.89 3.08 -6.35
C GLY A 66 -6.08 3.94 -5.39
N ALA A 67 -4.77 4.12 -5.67
CA ALA A 67 -3.88 4.94 -4.87
C ALA A 67 -4.38 6.41 -4.88
N GLY A 68 -5.23 6.75 -3.91
CA GLY A 68 -5.87 8.07 -3.82
C GLY A 68 -7.37 8.05 -3.51
N VAL A 69 -8.07 6.91 -3.47
CA VAL A 69 -9.41 6.88 -2.88
C VAL A 69 -9.24 6.91 -1.36
N ALA A 70 -8.97 8.09 -0.82
CA ALA A 70 -9.35 8.37 0.54
C ALA A 70 -10.83 8.01 0.64
N ILE A 71 -11.17 6.96 1.38
CA ILE A 71 -12.53 6.79 1.89
C ILE A 71 -12.72 7.98 2.83
N GLN A 72 -13.07 9.13 2.27
CA GLN A 72 -13.45 10.31 3.02
C GLN A 72 -14.74 9.92 3.70
N ALA A 73 -14.69 9.76 5.02
CA ALA A 73 -15.89 9.59 5.82
C ALA A 73 -16.80 10.79 5.55
N ARG A 74 -17.90 10.56 4.83
CA ARG A 74 -18.92 11.59 4.62
C ARG A 74 -19.72 11.69 5.90
N ASP A 75 -20.00 12.92 6.32
CA ASP A 75 -20.86 13.17 7.48
C ASP A 75 -22.21 12.47 7.29
N SER A 76 -22.65 11.77 8.34
CA SER A 76 -23.86 10.95 8.30
C SER A 76 -25.12 11.74 7.95
N SER A 77 -25.18 13.02 8.33
CA SER A 77 -26.32 13.90 8.03
C SER A 77 -26.39 14.22 6.53
N THR A 78 -25.25 14.44 5.88
CA THR A 78 -25.17 14.66 4.43
C THR A 78 -25.66 13.44 3.65
N VAL A 79 -25.26 12.24 4.07
CA VAL A 79 -25.71 11.00 3.43
C VAL A 79 -27.22 10.79 3.61
N ALA A 80 -27.75 11.06 4.81
CA ALA A 80 -29.18 10.95 5.09
C ALA A 80 -30.01 11.94 4.25
N GLN A 81 -29.56 13.19 4.14
CA GLN A 81 -30.22 14.22 3.32
C GLN A 81 -30.24 13.85 1.84
N ASP A 82 -29.12 13.36 1.30
CA ASP A 82 -29.03 12.90 -0.10
C ASP A 82 -29.99 11.72 -0.38
N ARG A 83 -30.11 10.77 0.56
CA ARG A 83 -31.02 9.62 0.43
C ARG A 83 -32.48 10.07 0.45
N ILE A 84 -32.85 10.98 1.36
CA ILE A 84 -34.21 11.54 1.43
C ILE A 84 -34.52 12.33 0.15
N ALA A 85 -33.58 13.12 -0.35
CA ALA A 85 -33.75 13.89 -1.59
C ALA A 85 -33.90 12.96 -2.82
N ALA A 86 -33.15 11.86 -2.88
CA ALA A 86 -33.28 10.86 -3.94
C ALA A 86 -34.63 10.14 -3.90
N MET A 87 -35.13 9.77 -2.71
CA MET A 87 -36.45 9.16 -2.54
C MET A 87 -37.58 10.11 -2.99
N ARG A 88 -37.46 11.40 -2.70
CA ARG A 88 -38.43 12.42 -3.16
C ARG A 88 -38.43 12.60 -4.68
N ARG A 89 -37.29 12.43 -5.34
CA ARG A 89 -37.18 12.48 -6.81
C ARG A 89 -37.71 11.22 -7.50
N GLY A 90 -37.65 10.06 -6.84
CA GLY A 90 -38.15 8.79 -7.36
C GLY A 90 -39.62 8.49 -7.04
N GLY A 91 -40.28 9.30 -6.22
CA GLY A 91 -41.67 9.12 -5.77
C GLY A 91 -42.73 9.84 -6.61
N ALA A 92 -42.37 10.40 -7.77
CA ALA A 92 -43.31 10.95 -8.74
C ALA A 92 -43.38 10.00 -9.95
N ALA A 93 -44.07 8.87 -9.76
CA ALA A 93 -44.59 8.01 -10.82
C ALA A 93 -45.99 7.56 -10.39
#